data_AF-A0A1X0N8R5-F1
#
_entry.id   AF-A0A1X0N8R5-F1
#
_cell.length_a   1.000
_cell.length_b   1.000
_cell.length_c   1.000
_cell.angle_alpha   90.00
_cell.angle_beta   90.00
_cell.angle_gamma   90.00
#
_symmetry.space_group_name_H-M   'P 1'
#
loop_
_entity.id
_entity.type
_entity.pdbx_description
1 polymer ?
#
loop_
_entity_poly.entity_id
_entity_poly.type
_entity_poly.pdbx_seq_one_letter_code
_entity_poly.pdbx_strand_id
1 'polypeptide(L)' 'MARARLHLICGNCGCNDMWSYRIDPQGQDVEGELFPAVYIACGNCHTLHDLADTAKNSNPSETLNS' A
#
# COMPACT_ATOMS: atom_id res chain seq x y z
N MET A 1 5.99 -10.82 19.15
CA MET A 1 5.86 -9.82 18.07
C MET A 1 5.88 -8.43 18.69
N ALA A 2 6.64 -7.48 18.12
CA ALA A 2 6.67 -6.09 18.57
C ALA A 2 5.51 -5.30 17.96
N ARG A 3 4.82 -4.47 18.76
CA ARG A 3 3.71 -3.62 18.31
C ARG A 3 4.21 -2.18 18.13
N ALA A 4 4.87 -1.92 17.01
CA ALA A 4 5.32 -0.58 16.64
C ALA A 4 4.20 0.21 15.95
N ARG A 5 4.28 1.55 16.01
CA ARG A 5 3.41 2.43 15.22
C ARG A 5 3.87 2.43 13.76
N LEU A 6 2.93 2.34 12.82
CA LEU A 6 3.18 2.43 11.38
C LEU A 6 2.74 3.82 10.89
N HIS A 7 3.59 4.49 10.11
CA HIS A 7 3.27 5.77 9.46
C HIS A 7 2.92 5.51 7.99
N LEU A 8 1.77 6.01 7.53
CA LEU A 8 1.32 5.86 6.14
C LEU A 8 1.06 7.23 5.52
N ILE A 9 1.55 7.41 4.29
CA ILE A 9 1.36 8.62 3.48
C ILE A 9 0.97 8.17 2.07
N CYS A 10 -0.09 8.77 1.52
CA CYS A 10 -0.55 8.47 0.17
C CYS A 10 0.42 9.07 -0.84
N GLY A 11 1.08 8.23 -1.63
CA GLY A 11 1.99 8.68 -2.68
C GLY A 11 1.32 9.55 -3.75
N ASN A 12 -0.01 9.44 -3.93
CA ASN A 12 -0.73 10.18 -4.96
C ASN A 12 -1.19 11.59 -4.52
N CYS A 13 -1.57 11.77 -3.24
CA CYS A 13 -2.14 13.04 -2.77
C CYS A 13 -1.55 13.59 -1.47
N GLY A 14 -0.60 12.88 -0.85
CA GLY A 14 0.05 13.30 0.39
C GLY A 14 -0.80 13.14 1.66
N CYS A 15 -2.05 12.67 1.57
CA CYS A 15 -2.90 12.39 2.74
C CYS A 15 -2.24 11.37 3.68
N ASN A 16 -2.35 11.58 4.99
CA ASN A 16 -1.69 10.76 6.01
C ASN A 16 -2.60 10.35 7.18
N ASP A 17 -3.88 10.69 7.13
CA ASP A 17 -4.84 10.52 8.23
C ASP A 17 -6.16 9.85 7.82
N MET A 18 -6.50 9.83 6.53
CA MET A 18 -7.74 9.22 6.02
C MET A 18 -7.47 7.88 5.35
N TRP A 19 -7.54 6.79 6.12
CA TRP A 19 -7.25 5.44 5.64
C TRP A 19 -8.33 4.43 6.02
N SER A 20 -8.66 3.56 5.07
CA SER A 20 -9.39 2.30 5.33
C SER A 20 -8.62 1.13 4.71
N TYR A 21 -8.84 -0.08 5.22
CA TYR A 21 -8.19 -1.28 4.71
C TYR A 21 -9.22 -2.36 4.38
N ARG A 22 -8.87 -3.25 3.44
CA ARG A 22 -9.65 -4.44 3.08
C ARG A 22 -8.69 -5.61 2.87
N ILE A 23 -9.06 -6.77 3.39
CA ILE A 23 -8.39 -8.03 3.11
C ILE A 23 -9.28 -8.81 2.15
N ASP A 24 -8.72 -9.22 1.01
CA ASP A 24 -9.36 -10.18 0.11
C ASP A 24 -8.79 -11.58 0.40
N PRO A 25 -9.57 -12.48 1.02
CA PRO A 25 -9.09 -13.82 1.37
C PRO A 25 -8.97 -14.75 0.15
N GLN A 26 -9.61 -14.44 -0.97
CA GLN A 26 -9.42 -15.18 -2.22
C GLN A 26 -8.12 -14.76 -2.90
N GLY A 27 -7.71 -13.50 -2.68
CA GLY A 27 -6.35 -13.07 -2.96
C GLY A 27 -6.05 -12.81 -4.43
N GLN A 28 -4.76 -12.72 -4.74
CA GLN A 28 -4.26 -12.69 -6.11
C GLN A 28 -3.62 -14.02 -6.47
N ASP A 29 -3.80 -14.47 -7.71
CA ASP A 29 -3.07 -15.60 -8.28
C ASP A 29 -1.63 -15.16 -8.58
N VAL A 30 -0.67 -15.80 -7.91
CA VAL A 30 0.75 -15.64 -8.15
C VAL A 30 1.28 -17.01 -8.55
N GLU A 31 1.51 -17.21 -9.85
CA GLU A 31 2.04 -18.47 -10.40
C GLU A 31 1.18 -19.71 -10.09
N GLY A 32 -0.15 -19.55 -10.00
CA GLY A 32 -1.09 -20.63 -9.72
C GLY A 32 -1.35 -20.88 -8.23
N GLU A 33 -0.77 -20.06 -7.33
CA GLU A 33 -1.08 -20.05 -5.91
C GLU A 33 -1.85 -18.77 -5.52
N LEU A 34 -2.91 -18.91 -4.74
CA LEU A 34 -3.74 -17.79 -4.27
C LEU A 34 -3.21 -17.26 -2.93
N PHE A 35 -2.78 -16.00 -2.90
CA PHE A 35 -2.33 -15.34 -1.69
C PHE A 35 -3.28 -14.22 -1.26
N PRO A 36 -3.70 -14.16 0.01
CA PRO A 36 -4.57 -13.08 0.50
C PRO A 36 -4.01 -11.70 0.14
N ALA A 37 -4.83 -10.88 -0.51
CA ALA A 37 -4.44 -9.55 -0.93
C ALA A 37 -4.86 -8.53 0.13
N VAL A 38 -3.97 -7.60 0.45
CA VAL A 38 -4.23 -6.53 1.42
C VAL A 38 -4.24 -5.20 0.70
N TYR A 39 -5.39 -4.54 0.74
CA TYR A 39 -5.59 -3.24 0.12
C TYR A 39 -5.72 -2.14 1.16
N ILE A 40 -5.14 -0.99 0.86
CA ILE A 40 -5.29 0.25 1.62
C ILE A 40 -5.92 1.31 0.73
N ALA A 41 -7.06 1.85 1.13
CA ALA A 41 -7.74 2.92 0.40
C ALA A 41 -7.49 4.28 1.06
N CYS A 42 -7.02 5.25 0.27
CA CYS A 42 -6.93 6.64 0.68
C CYS A 42 -8.33 7.27 0.66
N GLY A 43 -8.79 7.75 1.82
CA GLY A 43 -10.11 8.38 1.94
C GLY A 43 -10.19 9.76 1.27
N ASN A 44 -9.06 10.40 0.98
CA ASN A 44 -9.03 11.72 0.35
C ASN A 44 -9.12 11.63 -1.18
N CYS A 45 -8.21 10.88 -1.83
CA CYS A 45 -8.17 10.76 -3.30
C CYS A 45 -8.83 9.49 -3.84
N HIS A 46 -9.38 8.65 -2.96
CA HIS A 46 -10.04 7.38 -3.29
C HIS A 46 -9.15 6.35 -4.01
N THR A 47 -7.83 6.56 -4.05
CA THR A 47 -6.90 5.58 -4.61
C THR A 47 -6.88 4.33 -3.73
N LEU A 48 -7.03 3.17 -4.37
CA LEU A 48 -6.85 1.86 -3.77
C LEU A 48 -5.41 1.40 -4.05
N HIS A 49 -4.63 1.22 -3.00
CA HIS A 49 -3.26 0.70 -3.06
C HIS A 49 -3.26 -0.77 -2.69
N ASP A 50 -2.64 -1.62 -3.51
CA ASP A 50 -2.29 -2.98 -3.14
C ASP A 50 -0.94 -2.96 -2.40
N LEU A 51 -0.86 -3.57 -1.21
CA LEU A 51 0.38 -3.60 -0.44
C LEU A 51 1.48 -4.45 -1.07
N ALA A 52 1.14 -5.38 -1.96
CA ALA A 52 2.11 -6.15 -2.74
C ALA A 52 2.67 -5.34 -3.93
N ASP A 53 1.94 -4.30 -4.37
CA ASP A 53 2.36 -3.43 -5.48
C ASP A 53 3.30 -2.33 -4.98
N THR A 54 4.60 -2.64 -4.99
CA THR A 54 5.64 -1.70 -4.60
C THR A 54 6.15 -0.92 -5.81
N ALA A 55 6.23 0.41 -5.67
CA ALA A 55 6.83 1.24 -6.70
C ALA A 55 8.29 0.81 -6.95
N LYS A 56 8.65 0.67 -8.24
CA LYS A 56 10.05 0.50 -8.65
C LYS A 56 10.84 1.69 -8.10
N ASN A 57 11.97 1.44 -7.45
CA ASN A 57 12.84 2.44 -6.83
C ASN A 57 12.29 3.10 -5.55
N SER A 58 11.60 2.36 -4.68
CA SER A 58 11.27 2.81 -3.32
C SER A 58 12.49 2.92 -2.37
N ASN A 59 13.71 2.99 -2.93
CA ASN A 59 14.91 3.30 -2.17
C ASN A 59 14.72 4.68 -1.50
N PRO A 60 14.75 4.80 -0.16
CA PRO A 60 14.56 6.08 0.53
C PRO A 60 15.64 7.11 0.20
N SER A 61 16.69 6.71 -0.52
CA SER A 61 17.83 7.53 -0.92
C SER A 61 17.75 8.04 -2.35
N GLU A 62 16.78 7.59 -3.17
CA GLU A 62 16.60 8.13 -4.51
C GLU A 62 15.67 9.34 -4.46
N THR A 63 16.23 10.53 -4.58
CA THR A 63 15.45 11.76 -4.79
C THR A 63 14.76 11.70 -6.14
N LEU A 64 13.45 11.94 -6.13
CA LEU A 64 12.65 12.18 -7.34
C LEU A 64 13.17 13.45 -8.02
N ASN A 65 14.09 13.29 -8.97
CA ASN A 65 14.52 14.39 -9.82
C ASN A 65 13.32 14.77 -10.70
N SER A 66 12.84 16.00 -10.49
CA SER A 66 11.73 16.62 -11.23
C SER A 66 12.11 16.95 -12.66
#